data_AF-A0A162KB24-F1
#
_entry.id   AF-A0A162KB24-F1
#
_cell.length_a   1.000
_cell.length_b   1.000
_cell.length_c   1.000
_cell.angle_alpha   90.00
_cell.angle_beta   90.00
_cell.angle_gamma   90.00
#
_symmetry.space_group_name_H-M   'P 1'
#
loop_
_entity.id
_entity.type
_entity.pdbx_description
1 polymer ?
#
loop_
_entity_poly.entity_id
_entity_poly.type
_entity_poly.pdbx_seq_one_letter_code
_entity_poly.pdbx_strand_id
1 'polypeptide(L)'
;MPLPLKARVTVRDLWESESSDAQKALRSVQQTVGWPVRCNPDFAILWEGLQSAYQDAGEFVTVVAALIRIWCQELDSLLSNGANEEWSEKFLENIGETGIKTITLLVNIGKPGVAGTTWSSSSSTFTLALPSTRVTFAPDHAAELRADIFGVFEAKESPAPDGWADLGDPRHSLPARGADSIVAPVPAKGATFLPTLNDVPRPDVLQLQPPYRLIVYDRGSCIEVQCSHSPSLELLAGYLEKWCRAIPSRSDRPPLMNVRLNKSAFGLGVVYDALTIAPHDSRELTLLPPVLVLNLVENVLGYKLLHEYPQSWRFVREEMLKIGA
;
A
#
# COMPACT_ATOMS: atom_id res chain seq x y z
N MET A 1 1.74 2.75 -21.94
CA MET A 1 1.18 3.38 -23.17
C MET A 1 1.18 4.89 -22.98
N PRO A 2 1.38 5.71 -24.03
CA PRO A 2 1.33 7.16 -23.89
C PRO A 2 -0.12 7.63 -23.66
N LEU A 3 -0.30 8.58 -22.74
CA LEU A 3 -1.59 9.25 -22.50
C LEU A 3 -2.16 9.87 -23.78
N PRO A 4 -3.48 9.79 -24.01
CA PRO A 4 -4.14 10.48 -25.12
C PRO A 4 -3.83 11.98 -25.12
N LEU A 5 -3.71 12.59 -26.29
CA LEU A 5 -3.31 14.00 -26.43
C LEU A 5 -4.19 14.95 -25.61
N LYS A 6 -5.50 14.70 -25.58
CA LYS A 6 -6.46 15.48 -24.79
C LYS A 6 -6.15 15.39 -23.28
N ALA A 7 -5.89 14.19 -22.75
CA ALA A 7 -5.49 14.01 -21.36
C ALA A 7 -4.17 14.72 -21.06
N ARG A 8 -3.18 14.67 -21.96
CA ARG A 8 -1.89 15.37 -21.76
C ARG A 8 -2.06 16.88 -21.66
N VAL A 9 -2.91 17.47 -22.50
CA VAL A 9 -3.23 18.91 -22.43
C VAL A 9 -3.94 19.23 -21.11
N THR A 10 -4.92 18.42 -20.72
CA THR A 10 -5.64 18.62 -19.46
C THR A 10 -4.74 18.44 -18.23
N VAL A 11 -3.78 17.50 -18.25
CA VAL A 11 -2.78 17.33 -17.18
C VAL A 11 -1.91 18.57 -17.05
N ARG A 12 -1.41 19.10 -18.17
CA ARG A 12 -0.63 20.35 -18.17
C ARG A 12 -1.42 21.50 -17.54
N ASP A 13 -2.70 21.63 -17.93
CA ASP A 13 -3.51 22.79 -17.56
C ASP A 13 -4.07 22.68 -16.12
N LEU A 14 -4.48 21.48 -15.67
CA LEU A 14 -5.17 21.27 -14.40
C LEU A 14 -4.30 20.65 -13.29
N TRP A 15 -3.12 20.11 -13.60
CA TRP A 15 -2.24 19.45 -12.64
C TRP A 15 -0.83 20.02 -12.58
N GLU A 16 -0.15 20.17 -13.73
CA GLU A 16 1.24 20.65 -13.77
C GLU A 16 1.35 22.17 -13.60
N SER A 17 0.33 22.91 -14.04
CA SER A 17 0.31 24.35 -13.87
C SER A 17 0.35 24.74 -12.40
N GLU A 18 1.31 25.57 -12.01
CA GLU A 18 1.39 26.14 -10.66
C GLU A 18 0.16 26.99 -10.32
N SER A 19 -0.59 27.49 -11.31
CA SER A 19 -1.83 28.22 -11.05
C SER A 19 -3.06 27.30 -10.92
N SER A 20 -2.90 25.99 -11.06
CA SER A 20 -4.00 25.03 -10.97
C SER A 20 -4.53 24.92 -9.54
N ASP A 21 -5.81 24.63 -9.41
CA ASP A 21 -6.46 24.56 -8.11
C ASP A 21 -5.99 23.35 -7.28
N ALA A 22 -5.53 22.28 -7.95
CA ALA A 22 -4.90 21.14 -7.28
C ALA A 22 -3.56 21.52 -6.64
N GLN A 23 -2.69 22.24 -7.37
CA GLN A 23 -1.40 22.70 -6.84
C GLN A 23 -1.57 23.75 -5.73
N LYS A 24 -2.58 24.62 -5.82
CA LYS A 24 -2.92 25.56 -4.74
C LYS A 24 -3.38 24.81 -3.48
N ALA A 25 -4.22 23.79 -3.63
CA ALA A 25 -4.71 23.01 -2.49
C ALA A 25 -3.59 22.22 -1.79
N LEU A 26 -2.68 21.60 -2.56
CA LEU A 26 -1.48 20.94 -2.02
C LEU A 26 -0.59 21.92 -1.25
N ARG A 27 -0.40 23.14 -1.79
CA ARG A 27 0.34 24.20 -1.10
C ARG A 27 -0.33 24.69 0.18
N SER A 28 -1.66 24.76 0.21
CA SER A 28 -2.42 25.12 1.41
C SER A 28 -2.12 24.14 2.54
N VAL A 29 -2.26 22.84 2.28
CA VAL A 29 -1.93 21.79 3.27
C VAL A 29 -0.47 21.85 3.70
N GLN A 30 0.47 22.08 2.76
CA GLN A 30 1.88 22.24 3.10
C GLN A 30 2.13 23.44 4.04
N GLN A 31 1.42 24.55 3.85
CA GLN A 31 1.53 25.71 4.73
C GLN A 31 0.95 25.42 6.12
N THR A 32 -0.16 24.70 6.20
CA THR A 32 -0.83 24.33 7.45
C THR A 32 -0.01 23.33 8.26
N VAL A 33 0.53 22.30 7.62
CA VAL A 33 1.32 21.25 8.31
C VAL A 33 2.77 21.70 8.56
N GLY A 34 3.31 22.57 7.73
CA GLY A 34 4.72 22.99 7.78
C GLY A 34 5.71 21.98 7.20
N TRP A 35 5.23 20.88 6.61
CA TRP A 35 6.03 19.87 5.92
C TRP A 35 5.69 19.77 4.43
N PRO A 36 6.67 19.43 3.57
CA PRO A 36 6.41 19.26 2.14
C PRO A 36 5.37 18.16 1.89
N VAL A 37 4.36 18.49 1.07
CA VAL A 37 3.34 17.55 0.60
C VAL A 37 3.66 17.16 -0.83
N ARG A 38 3.82 15.88 -1.11
CA ARG A 38 4.13 15.35 -2.45
C ARG A 38 2.99 14.49 -2.96
N CYS A 39 2.43 14.86 -4.10
CA CYS A 39 1.50 14.03 -4.85
C CYS A 39 1.99 13.95 -6.30
N ASN A 40 2.20 12.73 -6.82
CA ASN A 40 2.66 12.54 -8.19
C ASN A 40 1.87 11.39 -8.85
N PRO A 41 0.62 11.65 -9.26
CA PRO A 41 -0.24 10.65 -9.87
C PRO A 41 0.31 10.23 -11.24
N ASP A 42 0.47 8.93 -11.44
CA ASP A 42 0.77 8.39 -12.77
C ASP A 42 -0.50 8.31 -13.60
N PHE A 43 -0.81 9.41 -14.30
CA PHE A 43 -2.00 9.48 -15.14
C PHE A 43 -2.03 8.41 -16.24
N ALA A 44 -0.89 7.90 -16.72
CA ALA A 44 -0.87 6.90 -17.77
C ALA A 44 -1.32 5.55 -17.25
N ILE A 45 -0.84 5.15 -16.06
CA ILE A 45 -1.28 3.91 -15.41
C ILE A 45 -2.73 4.03 -14.93
N LEU A 46 -3.12 5.19 -14.38
CA LEU A 46 -4.50 5.45 -13.96
C LEU A 46 -5.48 5.42 -15.14
N TRP A 47 -5.09 5.96 -16.30
CA TRP A 47 -5.91 5.91 -17.52
C TRP A 47 -6.11 4.47 -18.00
N GLU A 48 -5.08 3.63 -18.03
CA GLU A 48 -5.22 2.21 -18.41
C GLU A 48 -6.25 1.48 -17.55
N GLY A 49 -6.27 1.76 -16.24
CA GLY A 49 -7.20 1.14 -15.30
C GLY A 49 -8.62 1.71 -15.31
N LEU A 50 -8.84 2.91 -15.85
CA LEU A 50 -10.13 3.63 -15.81
C LEU A 50 -10.71 3.99 -17.19
N GLN A 51 -9.99 3.75 -18.28
CA GLN A 51 -10.43 4.10 -19.65
C GLN A 51 -11.76 3.43 -20.05
N SER A 52 -12.09 2.27 -19.47
CA SER A 52 -13.39 1.61 -19.68
C SER A 52 -14.55 2.34 -19.00
N ALA A 53 -14.26 3.12 -17.95
CA ALA A 53 -15.24 3.88 -17.19
C ALA A 53 -15.44 5.31 -17.70
N TYR A 54 -14.45 5.89 -18.40
CA TYR A 54 -14.49 7.26 -18.90
C TYR A 54 -14.53 7.33 -20.42
N GLN A 55 -15.56 7.96 -20.97
CA GLN A 55 -15.68 8.18 -22.43
C GLN A 55 -14.68 9.23 -22.95
N ASP A 56 -14.26 10.16 -22.08
CA ASP A 56 -13.34 11.25 -22.42
C ASP A 56 -12.12 11.29 -21.50
N ALA A 57 -10.94 11.35 -22.12
CA ALA A 57 -9.67 11.37 -21.38
C ALA A 57 -9.41 12.70 -20.65
N GLY A 58 -10.02 13.81 -21.12
CA GLY A 58 -9.96 15.10 -20.41
C GLY A 58 -10.87 15.12 -19.18
N GLU A 59 -12.08 14.55 -19.27
CA GLU A 59 -12.98 14.36 -18.12
C GLU A 59 -12.31 13.56 -17.00
N PHE A 60 -11.62 12.46 -17.34
CA PHE A 60 -10.86 11.66 -16.38
C PHE A 60 -9.85 12.51 -15.58
N VAL A 61 -8.99 13.27 -16.26
CA VAL A 61 -7.97 14.10 -15.59
C VAL A 61 -8.63 15.15 -14.70
N THR A 62 -9.74 15.74 -15.16
CA THR A 62 -10.50 16.74 -14.41
C THR A 62 -11.05 16.15 -13.11
N VAL A 63 -11.61 14.94 -13.16
CA VAL A 63 -12.14 14.24 -11.98
C VAL A 63 -11.02 13.88 -11.00
N VAL A 64 -9.90 13.35 -11.47
CA VAL A 64 -8.75 13.01 -10.60
C VAL A 64 -8.21 14.26 -9.91
N ALA A 65 -7.99 15.35 -10.65
CA ALA A 65 -7.51 16.60 -10.07
C ALA A 65 -8.53 17.19 -9.07
N ALA A 66 -9.83 17.10 -9.35
CA ALA A 66 -10.89 17.55 -8.45
C ALA A 66 -10.94 16.74 -7.14
N LEU A 67 -10.81 15.41 -7.21
CA LEU A 67 -10.79 14.55 -6.01
C LEU A 67 -9.57 14.83 -5.13
N ILE A 68 -8.39 15.00 -5.72
CA ILE A 68 -7.19 15.36 -4.96
C ILE A 68 -7.36 16.74 -4.31
N ARG A 69 -7.95 17.70 -5.02
CA ARG A 69 -8.26 19.02 -4.48
C ARG A 69 -9.20 18.93 -3.28
N ILE A 70 -10.28 18.15 -3.37
CA ILE A 70 -11.25 17.96 -2.28
C ILE A 70 -10.57 17.29 -1.09
N TRP A 71 -9.78 16.25 -1.31
CA TRP A 71 -9.00 15.60 -0.26
C TRP A 71 -8.10 16.59 0.49
N CYS A 72 -7.38 17.45 -0.23
CA CYS A 72 -6.54 18.49 0.37
C CYS A 72 -7.38 19.50 1.18
N GLN A 73 -8.54 19.90 0.66
CA GLN A 73 -9.44 20.85 1.35
C GLN A 73 -10.02 20.27 2.64
N GLU A 74 -10.41 18.99 2.65
CA GLU A 74 -10.90 18.34 3.86
C GLU A 74 -9.79 18.15 4.89
N LEU A 75 -8.59 17.76 4.46
CA LEU A 75 -7.44 17.66 5.37
C LEU A 75 -7.11 19.04 5.98
N ASP A 76 -7.06 20.08 5.17
CA ASP A 76 -6.80 21.45 5.64
C ASP A 76 -7.90 21.95 6.59
N SER A 77 -9.16 21.63 6.29
CA SER A 77 -10.31 21.91 7.16
C SER A 77 -10.22 21.17 8.50
N LEU A 78 -9.72 19.94 8.53
CA LEU A 78 -9.56 19.17 9.76
C LEU A 78 -8.42 19.70 10.62
N LEU A 79 -7.29 20.08 10.01
CA LEU A 79 -6.11 20.61 10.68
C LEU A 79 -6.32 22.05 11.21
N SER A 80 -7.07 22.88 10.46
CA SER A 80 -7.30 24.28 10.82
C SER A 80 -8.48 24.48 11.80
N ASN A 81 -9.23 23.42 12.10
CA ASN A 81 -10.39 23.49 13.00
C ASN A 81 -9.95 23.29 14.45
N GLY A 82 -10.06 24.35 15.27
CA GLY A 82 -9.69 24.29 16.69
C GLY A 82 -10.48 23.26 17.51
N ALA A 83 -11.65 22.79 17.04
CA ALA A 83 -12.35 21.68 17.68
C ALA A 83 -11.64 20.32 17.53
N ASN A 84 -10.68 20.21 16.61
CA ASN A 84 -9.94 19.00 16.28
C ASN A 84 -8.47 19.08 16.72
N GLU A 85 -8.14 19.98 17.65
CA GLU A 85 -6.75 20.24 18.07
C GLU A 85 -6.03 18.95 18.51
N GLU A 86 -6.68 18.11 19.34
CA GLU A 86 -6.12 16.82 19.79
C GLU A 86 -5.85 15.84 18.62
N TRP A 87 -6.71 15.83 17.60
CA TRP A 87 -6.50 15.01 16.41
C TRP A 87 -5.36 15.56 15.55
N SER A 88 -5.25 16.89 15.44
CA SER A 88 -4.19 17.56 14.67
C SER A 88 -2.80 17.33 15.29
N GLU A 89 -2.70 17.32 16.62
CA GLU A 89 -1.47 16.97 17.33
C GLU A 89 -1.08 15.51 17.05
N LYS A 90 -2.02 14.56 17.20
CA LYS A 90 -1.80 13.14 16.88
C LYS A 90 -1.37 12.92 15.42
N PHE A 91 -1.97 13.67 14.48
CA PHE A 91 -1.58 13.62 13.07
C PHE A 91 -0.11 14.03 12.88
N LEU A 92 0.31 15.15 13.51
CA LEU A 92 1.68 15.63 13.43
C LEU A 92 2.67 14.69 14.12
N GLU A 93 2.32 14.13 15.27
CA GLU A 93 3.16 13.15 15.98
C GLU A 93 3.41 11.91 15.11
N ASN A 94 2.34 11.28 14.60
CA ASN A 94 2.44 10.05 13.80
C ASN A 94 3.28 10.22 12.52
N ILE A 95 3.19 11.36 11.86
CA ILE A 95 4.01 11.64 10.69
C ILE A 95 5.45 12.01 11.10
N GLY A 96 5.62 12.70 12.24
CA GLY A 96 6.93 13.11 12.77
C GLY A 96 7.80 11.95 13.27
N GLU A 97 7.20 10.93 13.87
CA GLU A 97 7.90 9.75 14.42
C GLU A 97 8.65 8.93 13.37
N THR A 98 8.17 8.96 12.13
CA THR A 98 8.72 8.15 11.04
C THR A 98 10.04 8.71 10.46
N GLY A 99 10.56 9.81 11.00
CA GLY A 99 11.84 10.44 10.64
C GLY A 99 11.85 11.16 9.29
N ILE A 100 10.88 10.88 8.42
CA ILE A 100 10.70 11.52 7.11
C ILE A 100 9.65 12.62 7.25
N LYS A 101 10.11 13.87 7.36
CA LYS A 101 9.25 15.07 7.41
C LYS A 101 8.68 15.39 6.02
N THR A 102 7.90 14.50 5.44
CA THR A 102 7.26 14.68 4.13
C THR A 102 5.97 13.88 4.07
N ILE A 103 4.86 14.53 3.74
CA ILE A 103 3.59 13.85 3.51
C ILE A 103 3.55 13.41 2.05
N THR A 104 3.39 12.11 1.83
CA THR A 104 3.21 11.57 0.47
C THR A 104 1.76 11.16 0.26
N LEU A 105 1.15 11.66 -0.82
CA LEU A 105 -0.19 11.26 -1.29
C LEU A 105 -0.06 10.46 -2.58
N LEU A 106 -0.40 9.18 -2.50
CA LEU A 106 -0.51 8.29 -3.66
C LEU A 106 -1.95 8.16 -4.10
N VAL A 107 -2.14 8.02 -5.42
CA VAL A 107 -3.46 7.88 -6.03
C VAL A 107 -3.55 6.47 -6.60
N ASN A 108 -4.54 5.71 -6.15
CA ASN A 108 -4.79 4.33 -6.56
C ASN A 108 -6.24 4.19 -7.05
N ILE A 109 -6.61 3.06 -7.67
CA ILE A 109 -7.99 2.75 -8.08
C ILE A 109 -8.57 1.75 -7.07
N GLY A 110 -9.61 2.18 -6.36
CA GLY A 110 -10.33 1.42 -5.34
C GLY A 110 -11.62 0.76 -5.84
N LYS A 111 -12.61 0.66 -4.94
CA LYS A 111 -13.90 -0.01 -5.17
C LYS A 111 -14.80 0.79 -6.12
N PRO A 112 -15.79 0.15 -6.77
CA PRO A 112 -16.78 0.86 -7.58
C PRO A 112 -17.60 1.81 -6.69
N GLY A 113 -17.75 3.06 -7.14
CA GLY A 113 -18.64 4.06 -6.54
C GLY A 113 -18.19 4.69 -5.23
N VAL A 114 -17.04 4.34 -4.66
CA VAL A 114 -16.58 4.86 -3.35
C VAL A 114 -15.16 5.40 -3.47
N ALA A 115 -14.97 6.67 -3.10
CA ALA A 115 -13.65 7.26 -2.94
C ALA A 115 -13.25 7.12 -1.46
N GLY A 116 -12.04 6.68 -1.19
CA GLY A 116 -11.59 6.44 0.18
C GLY A 116 -10.16 6.84 0.42
N THR A 117 -9.81 7.07 1.69
CA THR A 117 -8.43 7.39 2.10
C THR A 117 -7.94 6.37 3.11
N THR A 118 -6.74 5.83 2.88
CA THR A 118 -6.06 4.97 3.85
C THR A 118 -4.68 5.51 4.19
N TRP A 119 -4.20 5.18 5.38
CA TRP A 119 -2.87 5.53 5.87
C TRP A 119 -2.02 4.29 6.09
N SER A 120 -0.74 4.39 5.72
CA SER A 120 0.27 3.38 6.01
C SER A 120 1.29 3.97 6.97
N SER A 121 1.28 3.52 8.23
CA SER A 121 2.25 3.92 9.25
C SER A 121 3.68 3.50 8.89
N SER A 122 3.85 2.36 8.22
CA SER A 122 5.15 1.84 7.78
C SER A 122 5.82 2.66 6.68
N SER A 123 5.05 3.44 5.92
CA SER A 123 5.57 4.21 4.77
C SER A 123 5.22 5.70 4.82
N SER A 124 4.60 6.17 5.90
CA SER A 124 4.16 7.55 6.11
C SER A 124 3.41 8.14 4.92
N THR A 125 2.57 7.32 4.29
CA THR A 125 1.95 7.62 3.00
C THR A 125 0.44 7.49 3.07
N PHE A 126 -0.26 8.52 2.60
CA PHE A 126 -1.70 8.48 2.33
C PHE A 126 -1.94 7.87 0.96
N THR A 127 -2.93 6.98 0.88
CA THR A 127 -3.42 6.46 -0.40
C THR A 127 -4.85 6.93 -0.60
N LEU A 128 -5.06 7.72 -1.65
CA LEU A 128 -6.38 8.11 -2.15
C LEU A 128 -6.84 7.07 -3.16
N ALA A 129 -7.90 6.33 -2.83
CA ALA A 129 -8.53 5.37 -3.69
C ALA A 129 -9.59 6.07 -4.56
N LEU A 130 -9.35 6.10 -5.88
CA LEU A 130 -10.29 6.58 -6.90
C LEU A 130 -11.35 5.50 -7.17
N PRO A 131 -12.62 5.86 -7.33
CA PRO A 131 -13.66 4.90 -7.68
C PRO A 131 -13.37 4.20 -9.02
N SER A 132 -13.58 2.88 -9.09
CA SER A 132 -13.38 2.11 -10.33
C SER A 132 -14.52 2.27 -11.35
N THR A 133 -15.58 2.98 -10.99
CA THR A 133 -16.71 3.35 -11.87
C THR A 133 -16.70 4.86 -12.09
N ARG A 134 -17.35 5.33 -13.17
CA ARG A 134 -17.45 6.76 -13.46
C ARG A 134 -17.99 7.51 -12.25
N VAL A 135 -17.24 8.51 -11.80
CA VAL A 135 -17.66 9.39 -10.72
C VAL A 135 -18.58 10.44 -11.31
N THR A 136 -19.88 10.35 -11.02
CA THR A 136 -20.83 11.43 -11.28
C THR A 136 -20.67 12.47 -10.17
N PHE A 137 -19.85 13.48 -10.43
CA PHE A 137 -19.62 14.66 -9.57
C PHE A 137 -18.86 14.42 -8.25
N ALA A 138 -17.84 15.26 -8.02
CA ALA A 138 -16.90 15.15 -6.90
C ALA A 138 -17.38 15.62 -5.49
N PRO A 139 -18.39 16.50 -5.30
CA PRO A 139 -18.78 16.96 -3.95
C PRO A 139 -19.47 15.89 -3.09
N ASP A 140 -19.99 14.82 -3.67
CA ASP A 140 -20.67 13.75 -2.90
C ASP A 140 -19.69 12.90 -2.08
N HIS A 141 -18.39 12.91 -2.42
CA HIS A 141 -17.35 12.14 -1.72
C HIS A 141 -16.63 12.93 -0.62
N ALA A 142 -16.91 14.24 -0.45
CA ALA A 142 -16.20 15.07 0.53
C ALA A 142 -16.44 14.57 1.98
N ALA A 143 -17.68 14.21 2.31
CA ALA A 143 -18.03 13.69 3.62
C ALA A 143 -17.38 12.32 3.90
N GLU A 144 -17.30 11.45 2.89
CA GLU A 144 -16.67 10.14 2.97
C GLU A 144 -15.15 10.28 3.19
N LEU A 145 -14.50 11.09 2.36
CA LEU A 145 -13.07 11.37 2.50
C LEU A 145 -12.73 12.01 3.84
N ARG A 146 -13.56 12.95 4.33
CA ARG A 146 -13.39 13.57 5.65
C ARG A 146 -13.50 12.55 6.77
N ALA A 147 -14.50 11.67 6.72
CA ALA A 147 -14.68 10.62 7.71
C ALA A 147 -13.49 9.65 7.72
N ASP A 148 -13.01 9.24 6.53
CA ASP A 148 -11.85 8.38 6.39
C ASP A 148 -10.58 9.05 6.92
N ILE A 149 -10.29 10.29 6.51
CA ILE A 149 -9.12 11.05 6.99
C ILE A 149 -9.16 11.18 8.52
N PHE A 150 -10.32 11.47 9.09
CA PHE A 150 -10.46 11.58 10.54
C PHE A 150 -10.22 10.22 11.23
N GLY A 151 -10.80 9.15 10.68
CA GLY A 151 -10.71 7.78 11.20
C GLY A 151 -9.38 7.07 10.96
N VAL A 152 -8.47 7.64 10.18
CA VAL A 152 -7.16 7.05 9.83
C VAL A 152 -6.34 6.60 11.05
N PHE A 153 -6.45 7.31 12.18
CA PHE A 153 -5.76 6.97 13.42
C PHE A 153 -6.66 6.34 14.49
N GLU A 154 -7.97 6.23 14.24
CA GLU A 154 -8.93 5.58 15.15
C GLU A 154 -9.17 4.11 14.83
N ALA A 155 -8.56 3.58 13.76
CA ALA A 155 -8.50 2.15 13.49
C ALA A 155 -7.74 1.45 14.63
N LYS A 156 -8.49 1.10 15.67
CA LYS A 156 -8.09 0.37 16.87
C LYS A 156 -7.05 -0.70 16.57
N GLU A 157 -5.99 -0.72 17.38
CA GLU A 157 -5.37 -1.95 17.84
C GLU A 157 -6.45 -3.03 18.01
N SER A 158 -6.42 -4.04 17.14
CA SER A 158 -7.20 -5.24 17.39
C SER A 158 -6.68 -5.82 18.72
N PRO A 159 -7.51 -5.95 19.78
CA PRO A 159 -7.05 -6.48 21.05
C PRO A 159 -6.53 -7.89 20.80
N ALA A 160 -5.27 -8.13 21.15
CA ALA A 160 -4.68 -9.45 21.10
C ALA A 160 -5.62 -10.45 21.80
N PRO A 161 -6.07 -11.52 21.13
CA PRO A 161 -6.80 -12.57 21.82
C PRO A 161 -5.78 -13.43 22.58
N ASP A 162 -5.51 -13.05 23.83
CA ASP A 162 -5.22 -14.03 24.88
C ASP A 162 -6.47 -14.90 25.04
N GLY A 163 -6.41 -16.12 24.52
CA GLY A 163 -7.56 -17.02 24.52
C GLY A 163 -7.31 -18.34 23.83
N TRP A 164 -6.25 -19.05 24.22
CA TRP A 164 -6.20 -20.49 23.99
C TRP A 164 -7.32 -21.16 24.81
N ALA A 165 -8.06 -22.05 24.14
CA ALA A 165 -9.17 -22.90 24.61
C ALA A 165 -10.59 -22.28 24.54
N ASP A 166 -11.40 -22.71 23.58
CA ASP A 166 -12.39 -23.77 23.82
C ASP A 166 -12.94 -24.36 22.50
N LEU A 167 -13.15 -25.67 22.46
CA LEU A 167 -13.74 -26.44 21.36
C LEU A 167 -15.22 -26.67 21.67
N GLY A 168 -16.15 -26.15 20.84
CA GLY A 168 -17.58 -26.38 21.10
C GLY A 168 -18.58 -25.90 20.05
N ASP A 169 -18.78 -26.75 19.04
CA ASP A 169 -19.98 -27.07 18.23
C ASP A 169 -20.86 -25.99 17.50
N PRO A 170 -21.32 -26.29 16.25
CA PRO A 170 -22.03 -25.37 15.38
C PRO A 170 -23.54 -25.54 15.48
N ARG A 171 -24.26 -24.42 15.62
CA ARG A 171 -25.56 -24.11 15.00
C ARG A 171 -26.17 -22.91 15.72
N HIS A 172 -26.18 -21.75 15.06
CA HIS A 172 -27.38 -20.93 14.85
C HIS A 172 -26.99 -19.71 14.00
N SER A 173 -27.50 -19.73 12.77
CA SER A 173 -27.44 -18.69 11.74
C SER A 173 -28.25 -17.45 12.13
N LEU A 174 -27.78 -16.26 11.73
CA LEU A 174 -28.55 -15.05 11.34
C LEU A 174 -27.56 -13.98 10.77
N PRO A 175 -28.02 -12.95 10.00
CA PRO A 175 -27.87 -12.90 8.55
C PRO A 175 -26.80 -11.92 8.03
N ALA A 176 -26.56 -12.05 6.72
CA ALA A 176 -25.59 -11.37 5.87
C ALA A 176 -25.45 -9.85 6.08
N ARG A 177 -24.20 -9.41 6.23
CA ARG A 177 -23.72 -8.07 5.86
C ARG A 177 -22.51 -8.25 4.94
N GLY A 178 -22.58 -7.59 3.78
CA GLY A 178 -21.77 -7.75 2.58
C GLY A 178 -20.34 -8.21 2.82
N ALA A 179 -20.10 -9.49 2.51
CA ALA A 179 -18.77 -9.99 2.24
C ALA A 179 -18.18 -9.21 1.07
N ASP A 180 -16.95 -8.77 1.25
CA ASP A 180 -16.11 -8.16 0.25
C ASP A 180 -16.25 -8.86 -1.10
N SER A 181 -16.54 -8.09 -2.14
CA SER A 181 -16.27 -8.53 -3.50
C SER A 181 -14.76 -8.50 -3.71
N ILE A 182 -14.11 -9.52 -3.17
CA ILE A 182 -12.85 -10.03 -3.69
C ILE A 182 -13.18 -10.35 -5.14
N VAL A 183 -12.56 -9.62 -6.07
CA VAL A 183 -12.61 -9.94 -7.51
C VAL A 183 -12.34 -11.44 -7.61
N ALA A 184 -13.35 -12.17 -8.09
CA ALA A 184 -13.31 -13.62 -8.11
C ALA A 184 -11.98 -14.08 -8.72
N PRO A 185 -11.27 -15.02 -8.09
CA PRO A 185 -10.03 -15.55 -8.64
C PRO A 185 -10.34 -16.02 -10.06
N VAL A 186 -9.62 -15.50 -11.06
CA VAL A 186 -9.75 -16.02 -12.42
C VAL A 186 -9.25 -17.45 -12.32
N PRO A 187 -10.13 -18.47 -12.45
CA PRO A 187 -9.66 -19.83 -12.33
C PRO A 187 -8.66 -20.05 -13.45
N ALA A 188 -7.46 -20.53 -13.12
CA ALA A 188 -6.46 -20.94 -14.09
C ALA A 188 -6.99 -22.18 -14.83
N LYS A 189 -7.94 -21.98 -15.75
CA LYS A 189 -8.20 -22.92 -16.83
C LYS A 189 -6.99 -22.82 -17.73
N GLY A 190 -6.26 -23.93 -17.90
CA GLY A 190 -5.14 -24.02 -18.83
C GLY A 190 -5.53 -23.36 -20.15
N ALA A 191 -5.00 -22.16 -20.38
CA ALA A 191 -5.50 -21.30 -21.43
C ALA A 191 -5.07 -21.91 -22.76
N THR A 192 -6.03 -22.44 -23.52
CA THR A 192 -5.79 -23.01 -24.85
C THR A 192 -5.35 -21.94 -25.85
N PHE A 193 -5.60 -20.67 -25.53
CA PHE A 193 -5.26 -19.49 -26.32
C PHE A 193 -4.61 -18.43 -25.43
N LEU A 194 -3.68 -17.66 -25.99
CA LEU A 194 -3.05 -16.53 -25.28
C LEU A 194 -4.09 -15.43 -25.01
N PRO A 195 -4.20 -14.91 -23.78
CA PRO A 195 -5.12 -13.82 -23.45
C PRO A 195 -4.69 -12.51 -24.12
N THR A 196 -5.65 -11.61 -24.37
CA THR A 196 -5.37 -10.26 -24.84
C THR A 196 -4.89 -9.39 -23.67
N LEU A 197 -4.10 -8.34 -23.92
CA LEU A 197 -3.61 -7.43 -22.87
C LEU A 197 -4.71 -6.87 -21.97
N ASN A 198 -5.90 -6.62 -22.53
CA ASN A 198 -7.05 -6.09 -21.78
C ASN A 198 -7.73 -7.14 -20.87
N ASP A 199 -7.48 -8.42 -21.13
CA ASP A 199 -8.06 -9.54 -20.35
C ASP A 199 -7.18 -9.92 -19.16
N VAL A 200 -5.93 -9.44 -19.14
CA VAL A 200 -4.97 -9.72 -18.08
C VAL A 200 -5.23 -8.77 -16.90
N PRO A 201 -5.49 -9.29 -15.68
CA PRO A 201 -5.65 -8.45 -14.50
C PRO A 201 -4.41 -7.59 -14.26
N ARG A 202 -4.59 -6.45 -13.59
CA ARG A 202 -3.48 -5.56 -13.25
C ARG A 202 -2.47 -6.25 -12.30
N PRO A 203 -1.19 -5.83 -12.28
CA PRO A 203 -0.17 -6.45 -11.42
C PRO A 203 -0.56 -6.51 -9.94
N ASP A 204 -1.19 -5.46 -9.40
CA ASP A 204 -1.67 -5.40 -8.01
C ASP A 204 -2.71 -6.49 -7.71
N VAL A 205 -3.56 -6.81 -8.68
CA VAL A 205 -4.58 -7.86 -8.54
C VAL A 205 -3.98 -9.24 -8.77
N LEU A 206 -3.08 -9.39 -9.75
CA LEU A 206 -2.39 -10.65 -10.05
C LEU A 206 -1.57 -11.15 -8.86
N GLN A 207 -0.91 -10.24 -8.16
CA GLN A 207 -0.05 -10.54 -7.01
C GLN A 207 -0.82 -10.98 -5.77
N LEU A 208 -2.13 -10.68 -5.70
CA LEU A 208 -3.01 -11.13 -4.62
C LEU A 208 -3.61 -12.52 -4.89
N GLN A 209 -3.39 -13.10 -6.06
CA GLN A 209 -3.90 -14.43 -6.43
C GLN A 209 -2.79 -15.49 -6.39
N PRO A 210 -3.09 -16.70 -5.88
CA PRO A 210 -2.15 -17.81 -5.96
C PRO A 210 -1.98 -18.29 -7.42
N PRO A 211 -0.86 -18.97 -7.76
CA PRO A 211 0.20 -19.40 -6.86
C PRO A 211 1.18 -18.26 -6.52
N TYR A 212 1.37 -18.03 -5.23
CA TYR A 212 2.35 -17.08 -4.73
C TYR A 212 3.75 -17.68 -4.84
N ARG A 213 4.70 -16.86 -5.28
CA ARG A 213 6.10 -17.25 -5.45
C ARG A 213 6.97 -16.39 -4.56
N LEU A 214 7.90 -17.05 -3.87
CA LEU A 214 8.87 -16.40 -3.00
C LEU A 214 10.24 -16.98 -3.26
N ILE A 215 11.25 -16.11 -3.37
CA ILE A 215 12.64 -16.49 -3.57
C ILE A 215 13.47 -15.78 -2.50
N VAL A 216 14.24 -16.56 -1.73
CA VAL A 216 15.22 -16.03 -0.79
C VAL A 216 16.59 -16.16 -1.43
N TYR A 217 17.36 -15.08 -1.48
CA TYR A 217 18.76 -15.06 -1.91
C TYR A 217 19.65 -14.69 -0.73
N ASP A 218 20.71 -15.46 -0.54
CA ASP A 218 21.85 -15.08 0.29
C ASP A 218 22.91 -14.43 -0.60
N ARG A 219 23.10 -13.12 -0.45
CA ARG A 219 24.12 -12.36 -1.20
C ARG A 219 25.44 -12.25 -0.44
N GLY A 220 25.59 -12.93 0.70
CA GLY A 220 26.75 -12.88 1.58
C GLY A 220 26.75 -11.64 2.48
N SER A 221 26.63 -10.43 1.92
CA SER A 221 26.55 -9.18 2.68
C SER A 221 25.14 -8.78 3.10
N CYS A 222 24.12 -9.40 2.50
CA CYS A 222 22.71 -9.16 2.79
C CYS A 222 21.85 -10.35 2.34
N ILE A 223 20.64 -10.44 2.87
CA ILE A 223 19.60 -11.33 2.35
C ILE A 223 18.62 -10.50 1.53
N GLU A 224 18.24 -11.03 0.38
CA GLU A 224 17.21 -10.45 -0.47
C GLU A 224 16.06 -11.46 -0.62
N VAL A 225 14.86 -11.08 -0.23
CA VAL A 225 13.65 -11.88 -0.39
C VAL A 225 12.80 -11.24 -1.47
N GLN A 226 12.60 -11.91 -2.59
CA GLN A 226 11.68 -11.50 -3.64
C GLN A 226 10.36 -12.26 -3.47
N CYS A 227 9.23 -11.58 -3.54
CA CYS A 227 7.92 -12.20 -3.33
C CYS A 227 6.87 -11.58 -4.22
N SER A 228 6.00 -12.41 -4.79
CA SER A 228 4.85 -11.93 -5.57
C SER A 228 3.69 -11.45 -4.71
N HIS A 229 3.78 -11.52 -3.37
CA HIS A 229 2.69 -11.20 -2.45
C HIS A 229 3.17 -10.19 -1.39
N SER A 230 2.85 -8.90 -1.59
CA SER A 230 3.28 -7.78 -0.73
C SER A 230 2.96 -7.99 0.76
N PRO A 231 1.75 -8.44 1.16
CA PRO A 231 1.45 -8.64 2.58
C PRO A 231 2.36 -9.66 3.28
N SER A 232 2.87 -10.66 2.55
CA SER A 232 3.85 -11.60 3.11
C SER A 232 5.20 -10.91 3.39
N LEU A 233 5.62 -9.97 2.54
CA LEU A 233 6.85 -9.19 2.78
C LEU A 233 6.68 -8.22 3.93
N GLU A 234 5.54 -7.56 4.03
CA GLU A 234 5.22 -6.63 5.13
C GLU A 234 5.23 -7.36 6.48
N LEU A 235 4.62 -8.55 6.56
CA LEU A 235 4.65 -9.37 7.77
C LEU A 235 6.08 -9.80 8.13
N LEU A 236 6.88 -10.24 7.15
CA LEU A 236 8.28 -10.58 7.38
C LEU A 236 9.07 -9.37 7.87
N ALA A 237 8.90 -8.21 7.25
CA ALA A 237 9.58 -6.98 7.62
C ALA A 237 9.22 -6.58 9.06
N GLY A 238 7.93 -6.48 9.37
CA GLY A 238 7.46 -6.11 10.71
C GLY A 238 7.89 -7.11 11.78
N TYR A 239 7.92 -8.41 11.48
CA TYR A 239 8.45 -9.41 12.41
C TYR A 239 9.95 -9.19 12.67
N LEU A 240 10.74 -9.05 11.61
CA LEU A 240 12.19 -8.90 11.73
C LEU A 240 12.59 -7.60 12.42
N GLU A 241 11.89 -6.50 12.14
CA GLU A 241 12.08 -5.21 12.82
C GLU A 241 11.73 -5.30 14.30
N LYS A 242 10.57 -5.87 14.63
CA LYS A 242 10.11 -6.04 16.02
C LYS A 242 11.09 -6.84 16.88
N TRP A 243 11.71 -7.87 16.31
CA TRP A 243 12.63 -8.75 17.03
C TRP A 243 14.10 -8.40 16.80
N CYS A 244 14.40 -7.30 16.07
CA CYS A 244 15.76 -6.84 15.87
C CYS A 244 16.32 -6.25 17.17
N ARG A 245 17.50 -6.71 17.58
CA ARG A 245 18.19 -6.15 18.75
C ARG A 245 18.87 -4.84 18.37
N ALA A 246 18.98 -3.93 19.33
CA ALA A 246 19.83 -2.76 19.18
C ALA A 246 21.32 -3.10 19.34
N ILE A 247 22.20 -2.32 18.71
CA ILE A 247 23.65 -2.40 18.85
C ILE A 247 24.04 -1.90 20.26
N PRO A 248 24.54 -2.77 21.15
CA PRO A 248 24.80 -2.41 22.54
C PRO A 248 26.03 -1.50 22.71
N SER A 249 26.93 -1.47 21.74
CA SER A 249 28.18 -0.70 21.78
C SER A 249 28.00 0.78 21.43
N ARG A 250 26.84 1.18 20.89
CA ARG A 250 26.59 2.57 20.51
C ARG A 250 25.57 3.23 21.44
N SER A 251 25.82 4.50 21.78
CA SER A 251 24.96 5.28 22.67
C SER A 251 23.59 5.57 22.07
N ASP A 252 23.48 5.66 20.74
CA ASP A 252 22.24 5.86 19.98
C ASP A 252 21.42 4.58 19.80
N ARG A 253 21.96 3.41 20.20
CA ARG A 253 21.30 2.09 20.16
C ARG A 253 20.51 1.82 18.86
N PRO A 254 21.12 1.99 17.68
CA PRO A 254 20.45 1.69 16.42
C PRO A 254 20.16 0.19 16.32
N PRO A 255 19.20 -0.25 15.49
CA PRO A 255 18.96 -1.67 15.25
C PRO A 255 20.22 -2.31 14.66
N LEU A 256 20.47 -3.58 14.99
CA LEU A 256 21.62 -4.34 14.49
C LEU A 256 21.50 -4.56 12.98
N MET A 257 20.27 -4.81 12.51
CA MET A 257 19.95 -5.04 11.10
C MET A 257 19.01 -3.96 10.58
N ASN A 258 19.27 -3.51 9.36
CA ASN A 258 18.32 -2.72 8.59
C ASN A 258 17.46 -3.66 7.75
N VAL A 259 16.15 -3.51 7.90
CA VAL A 259 15.13 -4.23 7.13
C VAL A 259 14.48 -3.19 6.21
N ARG A 260 14.43 -3.48 4.91
CA ARG A 260 13.93 -2.52 3.92
C ARG A 260 12.98 -3.20 2.94
N LEU A 261 11.75 -2.69 2.88
CA LEU A 261 10.80 -3.03 1.82
C LEU A 261 11.12 -2.23 0.55
N ASN A 262 11.24 -2.94 -0.58
CA ASN A 262 11.50 -2.37 -1.89
C ASN A 262 10.19 -2.30 -2.68
N LYS A 263 9.89 -1.10 -3.18
CA LYS A 263 8.66 -0.84 -3.93
C LYS A 263 8.77 -1.45 -5.33
N SER A 264 7.72 -2.15 -5.72
CA SER A 264 7.52 -2.65 -7.07
C SER A 264 7.48 -1.49 -8.06
N ALA A 265 8.12 -1.68 -9.21
CA ALA A 265 8.00 -0.76 -10.34
C ALA A 265 6.66 -0.91 -11.09
N PHE A 266 5.87 -1.93 -10.75
CA PHE A 266 4.64 -2.32 -11.43
C PHE A 266 3.44 -2.29 -10.48
N GLY A 267 2.30 -1.83 -10.99
CA GLY A 267 1.04 -1.71 -10.24
C GLY A 267 0.76 -0.28 -9.79
N LEU A 268 -0.41 -0.08 -9.19
CA LEU A 268 -0.83 1.18 -8.59
C LEU A 268 -0.75 1.08 -7.06
N GLY A 269 -0.26 2.14 -6.40
CA GLY A 269 -0.12 2.21 -4.94
C GLY A 269 1.23 1.71 -4.40
N VAL A 270 1.32 1.54 -3.08
CA VAL A 270 2.51 0.98 -2.43
C VAL A 270 2.40 -0.54 -2.45
N VAL A 271 3.05 -1.16 -3.43
CA VAL A 271 3.18 -2.62 -3.51
C VAL A 271 4.67 -2.95 -3.40
N TYR A 272 5.01 -3.94 -2.58
CA TYR A 272 6.39 -4.39 -2.41
C TYR A 272 6.59 -5.71 -3.14
N ASP A 273 7.68 -5.82 -3.90
CA ASP A 273 8.09 -7.04 -4.60
C ASP A 273 9.37 -7.66 -4.02
N ALA A 274 10.10 -6.90 -3.19
CA ALA A 274 11.27 -7.39 -2.49
C ALA A 274 11.46 -6.81 -1.09
N LEU A 275 12.18 -7.56 -0.24
CA LEU A 275 12.63 -7.20 1.08
C LEU A 275 14.14 -7.42 1.16
N THR A 276 14.88 -6.43 1.64
CA THR A 276 16.33 -6.51 1.85
C THR A 276 16.63 -6.45 3.33
N ILE A 277 17.45 -7.38 3.81
CA ILE A 277 17.94 -7.43 5.19
C ILE A 277 19.46 -7.31 5.13
N ALA A 278 20.01 -6.27 5.74
CA ALA A 278 21.43 -5.99 5.73
C ALA A 278 21.90 -5.51 7.12
N PRO A 279 23.19 -5.67 7.47
CA PRO A 279 23.75 -5.04 8.66
C PRO A 279 23.51 -3.54 8.67
N HIS A 280 23.35 -2.97 9.87
CA HIS A 280 23.19 -1.53 10.01
C HIS A 280 24.40 -0.75 9.50
N ASP A 281 25.59 -1.24 9.78
CA ASP A 281 26.84 -0.79 9.18
C ASP A 281 27.49 -1.92 8.38
N SER A 282 27.77 -1.67 7.11
CA SER A 282 28.51 -2.56 6.21
C SER A 282 29.88 -3.01 6.73
N ARG A 283 30.44 -2.30 7.71
CA ARG A 283 31.72 -2.64 8.38
C ARG A 283 31.55 -3.68 9.48
N GLU A 284 30.33 -3.89 9.96
CA GLU A 284 30.03 -4.90 10.96
C GLU A 284 29.88 -6.27 10.28
N LEU A 285 30.77 -7.19 10.62
CA LEU A 285 30.73 -8.58 10.15
C LEU A 285 29.66 -9.37 10.92
N THR A 286 28.40 -8.98 10.77
CA THR A 286 27.29 -9.79 11.28
C THR A 286 26.92 -10.80 10.23
N LEU A 287 27.21 -12.08 10.50
CA LEU A 287 26.73 -13.17 9.68
C LEU A 287 25.20 -13.22 9.76
N LEU A 288 24.55 -13.13 8.62
CA LEU A 288 23.10 -13.15 8.51
C LEU A 288 22.66 -14.50 7.93
N PRO A 289 22.48 -15.54 8.77
CA PRO A 289 22.05 -16.83 8.27
C PRO A 289 20.60 -16.74 7.74
N PRO A 290 20.30 -17.23 6.53
CA PRO A 290 18.96 -17.17 5.97
C PRO A 290 17.95 -18.05 6.71
N VAL A 291 18.42 -18.96 7.55
CA VAL A 291 17.63 -19.97 8.29
C VAL A 291 16.41 -19.38 9.01
N LEU A 292 16.51 -18.19 9.61
CA LEU A 292 15.35 -17.56 10.26
C LEU A 292 14.27 -17.19 9.24
N VAL A 293 14.68 -16.56 8.13
CA VAL A 293 13.78 -16.18 7.04
C VAL A 293 13.15 -17.42 6.42
N LEU A 294 13.94 -18.47 6.17
CA LEU A 294 13.45 -19.74 5.63
C LEU A 294 12.39 -20.37 6.55
N ASN A 295 12.64 -20.40 7.87
CA ASN A 295 11.68 -20.92 8.85
C ASN A 295 10.37 -20.11 8.88
N LEU A 296 10.42 -18.78 8.78
CA LEU A 296 9.22 -17.94 8.73
C LEU A 296 8.42 -18.22 7.44
N VAL A 297 9.12 -18.37 6.32
CA VAL A 297 8.50 -18.67 5.02
C VAL A 297 7.80 -20.03 5.03
N GLU A 298 8.45 -21.07 5.55
CA GLU A 298 7.90 -22.43 5.56
C GLU A 298 6.84 -22.63 6.65
N ASN A 299 7.16 -22.27 7.90
CA ASN A 299 6.34 -22.67 9.05
C ASN A 299 5.24 -21.66 9.39
N VAL A 300 5.45 -20.37 9.11
CA VAL A 300 4.47 -19.31 9.42
C VAL A 300 3.65 -18.96 8.18
N LEU A 301 4.34 -18.67 7.07
CA LEU A 301 3.68 -18.32 5.81
C LEU A 301 3.25 -19.55 5.00
N GLY A 302 3.57 -20.78 5.42
CA GLY A 302 3.09 -22.02 4.79
C GLY A 302 3.54 -22.21 3.33
N TYR A 303 4.62 -21.58 2.91
CA TYR A 303 5.17 -21.79 1.58
C TYR A 303 5.92 -23.12 1.52
N LYS A 304 5.81 -23.83 0.40
CA LYS A 304 6.50 -25.10 0.16
C LYS A 304 7.78 -24.85 -0.62
N LEU A 305 8.89 -25.41 -0.17
CA LEU A 305 10.16 -25.37 -0.90
C LEU A 305 10.00 -26.13 -2.24
N LEU A 306 10.30 -25.44 -3.33
CA LEU A 306 10.27 -25.98 -4.68
C LEU A 306 11.68 -26.41 -5.10
N HIS A 307 12.66 -25.52 -4.93
CA HIS A 307 14.05 -25.76 -5.29
C HIS A 307 15.01 -25.08 -4.32
N GLU A 308 16.10 -25.77 -4.02
CA GLU A 308 17.24 -25.26 -3.26
C GLU A 308 18.46 -25.17 -4.17
N TYR A 309 19.15 -24.05 -4.08
CA TYR A 309 20.42 -23.76 -4.72
C TYR A 309 21.41 -23.26 -3.66
N PRO A 310 22.73 -23.27 -3.91
CA PRO A 310 23.76 -22.97 -2.91
C PRO A 310 23.62 -21.63 -2.16
N GLN A 311 22.89 -20.66 -2.72
CA GLN A 311 22.63 -19.35 -2.13
C GLN A 311 21.21 -18.84 -2.43
N SER A 312 20.30 -19.74 -2.82
CA SER A 312 18.93 -19.32 -3.08
C SER A 312 17.92 -20.43 -2.88
N TRP A 313 16.78 -20.10 -2.29
CA TRP A 313 15.69 -21.02 -2.04
C TRP A 313 14.43 -20.48 -2.71
N ARG A 314 13.77 -21.32 -3.51
CA ARG A 314 12.55 -20.97 -4.24
C ARG A 314 11.38 -21.69 -3.62
N PHE A 315 10.33 -20.95 -3.36
CA PHE A 315 9.14 -21.43 -2.69
C PHE A 315 7.88 -21.12 -3.50
N VAL A 316 6.86 -21.95 -3.30
CA VAL A 316 5.54 -21.75 -3.89
C VAL A 316 4.46 -21.98 -2.83
N ARG A 317 3.39 -21.18 -2.90
CA ARG A 317 2.17 -21.41 -2.15
C ARG A 317 0.97 -21.35 -3.08
N GLU A 318 0.24 -22.46 -3.18
CA GLU A 318 -0.94 -22.58 -4.05
C GLU A 318 -2.24 -22.18 -3.35
N GLU A 319 -2.23 -22.13 -2.01
CA GLU A 319 -3.40 -21.79 -1.21
C GLU A 319 -3.46 -20.29 -0.93
N MET A 320 -4.67 -19.73 -1.05
CA MET A 320 -4.92 -18.32 -0.77
C MET A 320 -4.57 -17.97 0.69
N LEU A 321 -3.88 -16.84 0.88
CA LEU A 321 -3.62 -16.28 2.21
C LEU A 321 -4.81 -15.41 2.60
N LYS A 322 -5.52 -15.80 3.66
CA LYS A 322 -6.53 -14.94 4.28
C LYS A 322 -5.79 -13.97 5.19
N ILE A 323 -5.92 -12.68 4.93
CA ILE A 323 -5.46 -11.65 5.86
C ILE A 323 -6.37 -11.76 7.09
N GLY A 324 -5.78 -11.97 8.26
CA GLY A 324 -6.54 -12.01 9.52
C GLY A 324 -7.19 -10.65 9.74
N ALA A 325 -8.50 -10.66 9.97
CA ALA A 325 -9.27 -9.49 10.39
C ALA A 325 -8.95 -9.11 11.84
#